data_AF-A0A7Y8ADK3-F1
#
_entry.id   AF-A0A7Y8ADK3-F1
#
_cell.length_a   1.000
_cell.length_b   1.000
_cell.length_c   1.000
_cell.angle_alpha   90.00
_cell.angle_beta   90.00
_cell.angle_gamma   90.00
#
_symmetry.space_group_name_H-M   'P 1'
#
loop_
_entity.id
_entity.type
_entity.pdbx_description
1 polymer ?
#
loop_
_entity_poly.entity_id
_entity_poly.type
_entity_poly.pdbx_seq_one_letter_code
_entity_poly.pdbx_strand_id
1 'polypeptide(L)'
;MTTVTVIRPRAEDVEGQPILRPLPSRQCRSVGPFVFFDHMLHTRYAPGTGMNIRQHPHIGLSTLTYLFEGELLHKDSLGSDQVVKAGDVSWMTAGSAIAHVERSPEALKASGFSLHGLQVWLASPKAHEQGPGHYSHHPAASLPVSDNLGVQIRLIAGSGFCLVSPVPVLSPTLYAEVRMQTATTLLIPDEHEERAVYVLEGEAQLDGEGLEAHSLVVLSAGESSALFAETDCHLVVFGGAALDGPRRINWNLVASDPALIEQARQRWAAGDWPTVPGESERIELPGGKV
;
A
#
# COMPACT_ATOMS: atom_id res chain seq x y z
N MET A 1 9.69 9.99 -28.03
CA MET A 1 8.56 10.11 -27.09
C MET A 1 8.19 8.71 -26.65
N THR A 2 8.80 8.26 -25.57
CA THR A 2 8.43 7.01 -24.89
C THR A 2 7.01 7.18 -24.37
N THR A 3 6.09 6.30 -24.78
CA THR A 3 4.71 6.36 -24.32
C THR A 3 4.66 5.94 -22.86
N VAL A 4 4.40 6.89 -21.96
CA VAL A 4 4.27 6.62 -20.53
C VAL A 4 2.96 5.87 -20.27
N THR A 5 2.99 4.83 -19.44
CA THR A 5 1.78 4.06 -19.12
C THR A 5 1.01 4.76 -18.00
N VAL A 6 -0.16 5.30 -18.34
CA VAL A 6 -1.08 5.95 -17.39
C VAL A 6 -2.22 5.00 -17.04
N ILE A 7 -2.46 4.83 -15.74
CA ILE A 7 -3.52 3.99 -15.19
C ILE A 7 -4.48 4.88 -14.42
N ARG A 8 -5.73 4.92 -14.90
CA ARG A 8 -6.85 5.53 -14.16
C ARG A 8 -7.43 4.48 -13.20
N PRO A 9 -7.43 4.74 -11.89
CA PRO A 9 -7.99 3.83 -10.90
C PRO A 9 -9.47 3.56 -11.14
N ARG A 10 -9.92 2.41 -10.64
CA ARG A 10 -11.35 2.13 -10.50
C ARG A 10 -11.81 2.57 -9.12
N ALA A 11 -12.99 3.18 -9.05
CA ALA A 11 -13.63 3.48 -7.78
C ALA A 11 -14.32 2.23 -7.22
N GLU A 12 -14.11 1.95 -5.94
CA GLU A 12 -14.75 0.87 -5.20
C GLU A 12 -15.10 1.35 -3.78
N ASP A 13 -15.79 0.50 -3.01
CA ASP A 13 -16.08 0.72 -1.59
C ASP A 13 -15.63 -0.50 -0.80
N VAL A 14 -14.91 -0.27 0.30
CA VAL A 14 -14.46 -1.31 1.23
C VAL A 14 -15.05 -1.02 2.60
N GLU A 15 -16.09 -1.75 2.98
CA GLU A 15 -16.75 -1.62 4.30
C GLU A 15 -17.12 -0.17 4.64
N GLY A 16 -17.64 0.59 3.66
CA GLY A 16 -18.05 1.98 3.82
C GLY A 16 -16.92 3.01 3.72
N GLN A 17 -15.71 2.59 3.33
CA GLN A 17 -14.61 3.47 2.96
C GLN A 17 -14.52 3.53 1.41
N PRO A 18 -14.81 4.68 0.78
CA PRO A 18 -14.60 4.83 -0.66
C PRO A 18 -13.10 4.80 -0.98
N ILE A 19 -12.73 4.03 -2.00
CA ILE A 19 -11.35 3.88 -2.44
C ILE A 19 -11.18 4.06 -3.95
N LEU A 20 -9.95 4.34 -4.36
CA LEU A 20 -9.49 4.26 -5.74
C LEU A 20 -8.40 3.17 -5.85
N ARG A 21 -8.60 2.21 -6.75
CA ARG A 21 -7.68 1.08 -6.98
C ARG A 21 -6.92 1.20 -8.31
N PRO A 22 -5.69 1.74 -8.32
CA PRO A 22 -4.82 1.71 -9.50
C PRO A 22 -4.18 0.34 -9.77
N LEU A 23 -3.85 -0.44 -8.73
CA LEU A 23 -3.24 -1.77 -8.89
C LEU A 23 -4.04 -2.86 -8.16
N PRO A 24 -4.21 -4.05 -8.74
CA PRO A 24 -3.80 -4.42 -10.10
C PRO A 24 -4.72 -3.82 -11.19
N SER A 25 -4.17 -3.60 -12.38
CA SER A 25 -4.91 -3.17 -13.58
C SER A 25 -4.64 -4.09 -14.78
N ARG A 26 -5.37 -3.89 -15.88
CA ARG A 26 -5.15 -4.64 -17.13
C ARG A 26 -3.84 -4.25 -17.81
N GLN A 27 -3.44 -2.98 -17.67
CA GLN A 27 -2.24 -2.41 -18.29
C GLN A 27 -0.96 -2.72 -17.50
N CYS A 28 -1.07 -2.83 -16.17
CA CYS A 28 0.05 -3.06 -15.28
C CYS A 28 -0.44 -3.84 -14.06
N ARG A 29 0.21 -4.99 -13.81
CA ARG A 29 -0.12 -5.86 -12.68
C ARG A 29 0.74 -5.58 -11.45
N SER A 30 1.92 -5.01 -11.64
CA SER A 30 2.85 -4.68 -10.57
C SER A 30 3.81 -3.58 -10.97
N VAL A 31 4.34 -2.87 -9.98
CA VAL A 31 5.50 -1.97 -10.13
C VAL A 31 6.48 -2.35 -9.02
N GLY A 32 7.63 -2.91 -9.40
CA GLY A 32 8.53 -3.59 -8.49
C GLY A 32 7.77 -4.66 -7.68
N PRO A 33 7.91 -4.68 -6.35
CA PRO A 33 7.18 -5.63 -5.51
C PRO A 33 5.69 -5.30 -5.33
N PHE A 34 5.22 -4.10 -5.68
CA PHE A 34 3.85 -3.66 -5.41
C PHE A 34 2.88 -4.33 -6.38
N VAL A 35 1.96 -5.14 -5.85
CA VAL A 35 0.97 -5.89 -6.64
C VAL A 35 -0.47 -5.44 -6.39
N PHE A 36 -0.68 -4.60 -5.37
CA PHE A 36 -1.95 -4.04 -4.98
C PHE A 36 -1.74 -2.62 -4.43
N PHE A 37 -2.66 -1.72 -4.75
CA PHE A 37 -2.64 -0.35 -4.26
C PHE A 37 -4.07 0.17 -4.20
N ASP A 38 -4.51 0.56 -3.02
CA ASP A 38 -5.73 1.31 -2.76
C ASP A 38 -5.39 2.67 -2.16
N HIS A 39 -5.99 3.72 -2.72
CA HIS A 39 -6.07 5.04 -2.12
C HIS A 39 -7.40 5.14 -1.38
N MET A 40 -7.35 5.15 -0.04
CA MET A 40 -8.50 5.42 0.81
C MET A 40 -8.83 6.90 0.72
N LEU A 41 -9.91 7.27 0.02
CA LEU A 41 -10.26 8.67 -0.20
C LEU A 41 -10.62 9.38 1.11
N HIS A 42 -10.29 10.67 1.21
CA HIS A 42 -10.60 11.48 2.37
C HIS A 42 -12.11 11.41 2.71
N THR A 43 -12.43 10.76 3.83
CA THR A 43 -13.79 10.43 4.23
C THR A 43 -14.02 10.84 5.67
N ARG A 44 -15.12 11.57 5.91
CA ARG A 44 -15.54 11.96 7.26
C ARG A 44 -16.62 11.00 7.78
N TYR A 45 -16.29 10.31 8.87
CA TYR A 45 -17.21 9.45 9.61
C TYR A 45 -17.96 10.24 10.68
N ALA A 46 -19.26 10.00 10.78
CA ALA A 46 -20.10 10.53 11.84
C ALA A 46 -19.83 9.78 13.16
N PRO A 47 -20.19 10.36 14.32
CA PRO A 47 -20.14 9.63 15.58
C PRO A 47 -20.91 8.30 15.50
N GLY A 48 -20.32 7.23 16.02
CA GLY A 48 -20.84 5.87 16.00
C GLY A 48 -20.60 5.09 14.70
N THR A 49 -20.02 5.71 13.67
CA THR A 49 -19.66 5.03 12.42
C THR A 49 -18.15 4.95 12.23
N GLY A 50 -17.71 4.09 11.32
CA GLY A 50 -16.30 3.88 11.00
C GLY A 50 -16.09 2.64 10.15
N MET A 51 -14.89 2.48 9.63
CA MET A 51 -14.49 1.29 8.89
C MET A 51 -14.37 0.09 9.84
N ASN A 52 -14.79 -1.09 9.39
CA ASN A 52 -14.68 -2.32 10.17
C ASN A 52 -14.44 -3.54 9.26
N ILE A 53 -13.20 -3.76 8.87
CA ILE A 53 -12.79 -4.94 8.10
C ILE A 53 -12.60 -6.11 9.06
N ARG A 54 -13.55 -7.05 9.00
CA ARG A 54 -13.56 -8.27 9.81
C ARG A 54 -12.40 -9.20 9.43
N GLN A 55 -12.23 -10.28 10.20
CA GLN A 55 -11.08 -11.16 10.07
C GLN A 55 -10.97 -11.72 8.65
N HIS A 56 -9.81 -11.55 8.02
CA HIS A 56 -9.54 -12.07 6.68
C HIS A 56 -8.08 -12.54 6.55
N PRO A 57 -7.81 -13.49 5.63
CA PRO A 57 -6.51 -14.12 5.52
C PRO A 57 -5.61 -13.41 4.50
N HIS A 58 -4.30 -13.56 4.66
CA HIS A 58 -3.30 -13.29 3.62
C HIS A 58 -2.23 -14.39 3.56
N ILE A 59 -1.62 -14.57 2.38
CA ILE A 59 -0.40 -15.38 2.17
C ILE A 59 0.54 -14.68 1.18
N GLY A 60 1.84 -14.99 1.26
CA GLY A 60 2.83 -14.68 0.22
C GLY A 60 3.03 -13.19 -0.09
N LEU A 61 2.58 -12.30 0.79
CA LEU A 61 2.65 -10.85 0.64
C LEU A 61 2.97 -10.16 1.96
N SER A 62 3.30 -8.88 1.87
CA SER A 62 3.23 -7.96 3.00
C SER A 62 2.20 -6.88 2.74
N THR A 63 1.37 -6.55 3.72
CA THR A 63 0.51 -5.36 3.69
C THR A 63 1.24 -4.19 4.34
N LEU A 64 1.06 -3.02 3.77
CA LEU A 64 1.55 -1.76 4.33
C LEU A 64 0.40 -0.75 4.34
N THR A 65 0.05 -0.29 5.54
CA THR A 65 -0.95 0.76 5.77
C THR A 65 -0.22 2.05 6.12
N TYR A 66 -0.52 3.13 5.38
CA TYR A 66 0.03 4.46 5.61
C TYR A 66 -1.07 5.51 5.56
N LEU A 67 -1.32 6.20 6.68
CA LEU A 67 -2.39 7.19 6.79
C LEU A 67 -1.86 8.61 6.68
N PHE A 68 -2.58 9.48 5.97
CA PHE A 68 -2.35 10.93 5.97
C PHE A 68 -3.21 11.63 7.03
N GLU A 69 -4.37 11.06 7.36
CA GLU A 69 -5.28 11.54 8.39
C GLU A 69 -6.00 10.37 9.06
N GLY A 70 -6.30 10.52 10.35
CA GLY A 70 -7.04 9.53 11.13
C GLY A 70 -6.15 8.48 11.81
N GLU A 71 -6.81 7.44 12.33
CA GLU A 71 -6.15 6.29 12.95
C GLU A 71 -6.87 4.99 12.57
N LEU A 72 -6.13 3.88 12.54
CA LEU A 72 -6.65 2.54 12.35
C LEU A 72 -6.15 1.60 13.44
N LEU A 73 -7.02 0.72 13.92
CA LEU A 73 -6.65 -0.40 14.76
C LEU A 73 -6.35 -1.61 13.88
N HIS A 74 -5.12 -2.11 13.96
CA HIS A 74 -4.70 -3.39 13.40
C HIS A 74 -4.63 -4.44 14.51
N LYS A 75 -5.23 -5.61 14.29
CA LYS A 75 -4.96 -6.80 15.10
C LYS A 75 -4.75 -8.01 14.21
N ASP A 76 -3.84 -8.90 14.58
CA ASP A 76 -3.55 -10.10 13.80
C ASP A 76 -3.44 -11.38 14.63
N SER A 77 -3.33 -12.51 13.92
CA SER A 77 -3.19 -13.84 14.51
C SER A 77 -1.83 -14.11 15.14
N LEU A 78 -0.85 -13.20 15.02
CA LEU A 78 0.41 -13.26 15.77
C LEU A 78 0.25 -12.66 17.17
N GLY A 79 -0.88 -11.99 17.44
CA GLY A 79 -1.18 -11.34 18.71
C GLY A 79 -0.88 -9.84 18.71
N SER A 80 -0.58 -9.24 17.55
CA SER A 80 -0.43 -7.78 17.45
C SER A 80 -1.78 -7.10 17.74
N ASP A 81 -1.72 -5.98 18.45
CA ASP A 81 -2.86 -5.09 18.74
C ASP A 81 -2.33 -3.65 18.76
N GLN A 82 -2.47 -2.96 17.62
CA GLN A 82 -1.76 -1.71 17.37
C GLN A 82 -2.68 -0.65 16.77
N VAL A 83 -2.71 0.53 17.41
CA VAL A 83 -3.29 1.74 16.82
C VAL A 83 -2.24 2.42 15.95
N VAL A 84 -2.53 2.53 14.66
CA VAL A 84 -1.71 3.11 13.60
C VAL A 84 -2.24 4.52 13.34
N LYS A 85 -1.38 5.54 13.51
CA LYS A 85 -1.77 6.94 13.35
C LYS A 85 -1.34 7.50 12.00
N ALA A 86 -1.83 8.69 11.65
CA ALA A 86 -1.32 9.44 10.52
C ALA A 86 0.22 9.59 10.57
N GLY A 87 0.87 9.24 9.46
CA GLY A 87 2.33 9.22 9.28
C GLY A 87 3.02 7.96 9.81
N ASP A 88 2.35 7.09 10.55
CA ASP A 88 2.90 5.80 10.97
C ASP A 88 2.84 4.78 9.83
N VAL A 89 3.71 3.77 9.90
CA VAL A 89 3.63 2.58 9.04
C VAL A 89 3.21 1.37 9.87
N SER A 90 2.14 0.73 9.43
CA SER A 90 1.80 -0.64 9.83
C SER A 90 2.32 -1.59 8.76
N TRP A 91 3.24 -2.49 9.10
CA TRP A 91 3.82 -3.46 8.18
C TRP A 91 3.53 -4.88 8.66
N MET A 92 2.80 -5.66 7.87
CA MET A 92 2.48 -7.05 8.17
C MET A 92 2.93 -7.95 7.02
N THR A 93 3.92 -8.80 7.26
CA THR A 93 4.29 -9.90 6.34
C THR A 93 3.48 -11.14 6.68
N ALA A 94 2.72 -11.65 5.71
CA ALA A 94 1.83 -12.79 5.90
C ALA A 94 2.57 -14.14 5.91
N GLY A 95 3.61 -14.27 5.09
CA GLY A 95 4.30 -15.55 4.88
C GLY A 95 3.31 -16.65 4.49
N SER A 96 3.40 -17.81 5.15
CA SER A 96 2.53 -18.97 4.86
C SER A 96 1.06 -18.78 5.23
N ALA A 97 0.75 -17.95 6.25
CA ALA A 97 -0.61 -17.69 6.72
C ALA A 97 -0.61 -16.63 7.82
N ILE A 98 -1.42 -15.59 7.63
CA ILE A 98 -1.84 -14.68 8.69
C ILE A 98 -3.33 -14.40 8.54
N ALA A 99 -4.02 -14.10 9.64
CA ALA A 99 -5.30 -13.41 9.59
C ALA A 99 -5.19 -12.11 10.35
N HIS A 100 -5.92 -11.09 9.90
CA HIS A 100 -5.98 -9.81 10.59
C HIS A 100 -7.33 -9.11 10.44
N VAL A 101 -7.52 -8.10 11.25
CA VAL A 101 -8.63 -7.13 11.18
C VAL A 101 -8.04 -5.73 11.09
N GLU A 102 -8.76 -4.84 10.41
CA GLU A 102 -8.45 -3.42 10.36
C GLU A 102 -9.76 -2.65 10.58
N ARG A 103 -9.80 -1.80 11.61
CA ARG A 103 -11.02 -1.03 11.92
C ARG A 103 -10.71 0.31 12.56
N SER A 104 -11.66 1.22 12.49
CA SER A 104 -11.55 2.49 13.20
C SER A 104 -11.52 2.25 14.72
N PRO A 105 -10.57 2.83 15.47
CA PRO A 105 -10.51 2.73 16.92
C PRO A 105 -11.81 3.22 17.58
N GLU A 106 -12.27 2.50 18.60
CA GLU A 106 -13.55 2.82 19.28
C GLU A 106 -13.55 4.22 19.89
N ALA A 107 -12.39 4.68 20.37
CA ALA A 107 -12.22 6.03 20.91
C ALA A 107 -12.54 7.13 19.89
N LEU A 108 -12.24 6.92 18.59
CA LEU A 108 -12.53 7.91 17.55
C LEU A 108 -14.00 7.91 17.14
N LYS A 109 -14.67 6.75 17.21
CA LYS A 109 -16.10 6.66 16.86
C LYS A 109 -16.97 7.51 17.78
N ALA A 110 -16.57 7.75 19.02
CA ALA A 110 -17.35 8.56 19.95
C ALA A 110 -17.53 10.03 19.49
N SER A 111 -16.53 10.60 18.80
CA SER A 111 -16.53 12.01 18.37
C SER A 111 -16.76 12.21 16.87
N GLY A 112 -16.69 11.13 16.08
CA GLY A 112 -16.48 11.23 14.64
C GLY A 112 -15.03 11.62 14.31
N PHE A 113 -14.60 11.32 13.09
CA PHE A 113 -13.21 11.48 12.64
C PHE A 113 -13.14 11.49 11.10
N SER A 114 -11.99 11.86 10.55
CA SER A 114 -11.67 11.71 9.14
C SER A 114 -10.65 10.59 8.94
N LEU A 115 -10.71 9.92 7.79
CA LEU A 115 -9.73 8.92 7.37
C LEU A 115 -9.26 9.24 5.94
N HIS A 116 -7.95 9.24 5.72
CA HIS A 116 -7.31 9.40 4.42
C HIS A 116 -5.99 8.65 4.43
N GLY A 117 -5.70 7.84 3.41
CA GLY A 117 -4.49 7.01 3.43
C GLY A 117 -4.34 6.08 2.24
N LEU A 118 -3.35 5.20 2.34
CA LEU A 118 -2.98 4.23 1.33
C LEU A 118 -2.89 2.84 1.98
N GLN A 119 -3.42 1.84 1.27
CA GLN A 119 -3.18 0.42 1.53
C GLN A 119 -2.44 -0.17 0.33
N VAL A 120 -1.27 -0.73 0.55
CA VAL A 120 -0.51 -1.37 -0.53
C VAL A 120 -0.08 -2.77 -0.15
N TRP A 121 -0.02 -3.68 -1.13
CA TRP A 121 0.54 -5.02 -0.92
C TRP A 121 1.80 -5.20 -1.75
N LEU A 122 2.82 -5.71 -1.09
CA LEU A 122 4.08 -6.09 -1.70
C LEU A 122 4.15 -7.60 -1.77
N ALA A 123 4.27 -8.17 -2.97
CA ALA A 123 4.48 -9.59 -3.14
C ALA A 123 5.83 -10.01 -2.57
N SER A 124 5.84 -11.12 -1.83
CA SER A 124 7.08 -11.68 -1.29
C SER A 124 7.91 -12.32 -2.41
N PRO A 125 9.25 -12.22 -2.39
CA PRO A 125 10.11 -13.07 -3.21
C PRO A 125 9.78 -14.56 -3.02
N LYS A 126 10.00 -15.42 -4.02
CA LYS A 126 9.59 -16.84 -3.95
C LYS A 126 10.13 -17.55 -2.71
N ALA A 127 11.36 -17.24 -2.33
CA ALA A 127 12.03 -17.81 -1.16
C ALA A 127 11.33 -17.46 0.18
N HIS A 128 10.50 -16.42 0.21
CA HIS A 128 9.83 -15.92 1.40
C HIS A 128 8.31 -16.14 1.39
N GLU A 129 7.71 -16.61 0.28
CA GLU A 129 6.24 -16.77 0.15
C GLU A 129 5.63 -17.68 1.24
N GLN A 130 6.39 -18.66 1.72
CA GLN A 130 5.96 -19.63 2.75
C GLN A 130 6.73 -19.50 4.07
N GLY A 131 7.41 -18.37 4.28
CA GLY A 131 8.11 -18.08 5.53
C GLY A 131 7.17 -17.82 6.72
N PRO A 132 7.72 -17.60 7.92
CA PRO A 132 6.92 -17.15 9.06
C PRO A 132 6.33 -15.76 8.81
N GLY A 133 5.13 -15.52 9.34
CA GLY A 133 4.55 -14.18 9.40
C GLY A 133 5.30 -13.28 10.38
N HIS A 134 5.22 -11.96 10.17
CA HIS A 134 5.85 -10.95 11.02
C HIS A 134 5.05 -9.66 10.98
N TYR A 135 5.02 -8.93 12.10
CA TYR A 135 4.42 -7.61 12.20
C TYR A 135 5.44 -6.61 12.77
N SER A 136 5.49 -5.41 12.19
CA SER A 136 6.18 -4.27 12.78
C SER A 136 5.39 -2.99 12.61
N HIS A 137 5.47 -2.13 13.63
CA HIS A 137 4.95 -0.78 13.62
C HIS A 137 6.11 0.21 13.66
N HIS A 138 6.06 1.21 12.80
CA HIS A 138 7.07 2.25 12.71
C HIS A 138 6.38 3.61 12.87
N PRO A 139 6.58 4.31 14.00
CA PRO A 139 5.97 5.61 14.21
C PRO A 139 6.53 6.64 13.21
N ALA A 140 5.76 7.66 12.86
CA ALA A 140 6.17 8.70 11.91
C ALA A 140 7.56 9.30 12.23
N ALA A 141 7.88 9.48 13.52
CA ALA A 141 9.16 10.02 13.97
C ALA A 141 10.37 9.10 13.70
N SER A 142 10.15 7.82 13.40
CA SER A 142 11.21 6.86 13.07
C SER A 142 11.53 6.79 11.58
N LEU A 143 10.69 7.40 10.73
CA LEU A 143 10.88 7.40 9.28
C LEU A 143 11.77 8.58 8.88
N PRO A 144 12.77 8.37 7.98
CA PRO A 144 13.66 9.44 7.56
C PRO A 144 12.91 10.43 6.65
N VAL A 145 13.23 11.71 6.84
CA VAL A 145 12.64 12.83 6.09
C VAL A 145 13.76 13.70 5.54
N SER A 146 13.64 14.09 4.28
CA SER A 146 14.38 15.19 3.68
C SER A 146 13.42 16.33 3.41
N ASP A 147 13.80 17.55 3.73
CA ASP A 147 13.02 18.76 3.44
C ASP A 147 13.98 19.82 2.91
N ASN A 148 13.87 20.13 1.62
CA ASN A 148 14.80 21.04 0.97
C ASN A 148 14.11 21.82 -0.15
N LEU A 149 14.25 23.15 -0.14
CA LEU A 149 13.80 24.06 -1.20
C LEU A 149 12.34 23.83 -1.65
N GLY A 150 11.44 23.55 -0.70
CA GLY A 150 10.02 23.35 -0.98
C GLY A 150 9.65 21.94 -1.45
N VAL A 151 10.58 20.98 -1.40
CA VAL A 151 10.32 19.55 -1.62
C VAL A 151 10.59 18.78 -0.33
N GLN A 152 9.53 18.21 0.24
CA GLN A 152 9.60 17.32 1.39
C GLN A 152 9.37 15.88 0.93
N ILE A 153 10.28 14.99 1.34
CA ILE A 153 10.24 13.56 1.03
C ILE A 153 10.33 12.80 2.35
N ARG A 154 9.34 11.96 2.62
CA ARG A 154 9.39 10.98 3.70
C ARG A 154 9.50 9.59 3.09
N LEU A 155 10.55 8.87 3.39
CA LEU A 155 10.72 7.51 2.89
C LEU A 155 9.96 6.54 3.80
N ILE A 156 8.82 6.09 3.31
CA ILE A 156 7.90 5.18 3.99
C ILE A 156 8.54 3.79 4.11
N ALA A 157 9.03 3.22 3.00
CA ALA A 157 9.63 1.88 2.98
C ALA A 157 10.78 1.77 1.97
N GLY A 158 11.75 0.91 2.30
CA GLY A 158 12.90 0.62 1.45
C GLY A 158 13.99 1.71 1.47
N SER A 159 14.53 2.06 0.31
CA SER A 159 15.61 3.04 0.16
C SER A 159 15.39 3.92 -1.07
N GLY A 160 15.78 5.20 -0.98
CA GLY A 160 15.81 6.08 -2.13
C GLY A 160 15.95 7.54 -1.72
N PHE A 161 16.29 8.41 -2.67
CA PHE A 161 16.57 9.83 -2.40
C PHE A 161 17.63 10.02 -1.29
N CYS A 162 18.63 9.14 -1.23
CA CYS A 162 19.65 9.07 -0.15
C CYS A 162 19.09 8.81 1.27
N LEU A 163 17.85 8.34 1.39
CA LEU A 163 17.21 7.94 2.63
C LEU A 163 17.09 6.41 2.70
N VAL A 164 16.99 5.87 3.92
CA VAL A 164 16.76 4.43 4.16
C VAL A 164 15.74 4.27 5.29
N SER A 165 14.58 3.67 4.98
CA SER A 165 13.51 3.41 5.94
C SER A 165 13.83 2.18 6.80
N PRO A 166 13.44 2.18 8.09
CA PRO A 166 13.59 1.01 8.96
C PRO A 166 12.60 -0.13 8.68
N VAL A 167 11.62 0.07 7.77
CA VAL A 167 10.61 -0.94 7.45
C VAL A 167 11.27 -2.19 6.82
N PRO A 168 11.00 -3.40 7.34
CA PRO A 168 11.71 -4.63 6.95
C PRO A 168 11.18 -5.20 5.63
N VAL A 169 11.42 -4.50 4.52
CA VAL A 169 11.06 -4.96 3.18
C VAL A 169 11.86 -6.21 2.77
N LEU A 170 11.26 -7.08 1.96
CA LEU A 170 11.85 -8.37 1.55
C LEU A 170 12.64 -8.31 0.23
N SER A 171 12.58 -7.17 -0.46
CA SER A 171 13.28 -6.93 -1.73
C SER A 171 13.62 -5.44 -1.86
N PRO A 172 14.54 -5.05 -2.77
CA PRO A 172 14.76 -3.64 -3.07
C PRO A 172 13.44 -2.95 -3.40
N THR A 173 13.15 -1.90 -2.65
CA THR A 173 11.85 -1.21 -2.62
C THR A 173 12.09 0.29 -2.52
N LEU A 174 11.26 1.06 -3.21
CA LEU A 174 11.07 2.49 -3.03
C LEU A 174 9.62 2.72 -2.65
N TYR A 175 9.39 3.44 -1.56
CA TYR A 175 8.08 4.02 -1.28
C TYR A 175 8.25 5.31 -0.51
N ALA A 176 7.97 6.43 -1.15
CA ALA A 176 8.15 7.76 -0.59
C ALA A 176 6.86 8.58 -0.71
N GLU A 177 6.44 9.20 0.39
CA GLU A 177 5.53 10.34 0.36
C GLU A 177 6.34 11.57 -0.06
N VAL A 178 5.79 12.32 -1.02
CA VAL A 178 6.40 13.54 -1.53
C VAL A 178 5.38 14.66 -1.47
N ARG A 179 5.78 15.77 -0.86
CA ARG A 179 5.05 17.03 -0.87
C ARG A 179 5.92 18.07 -1.55
N MET A 180 5.36 18.72 -2.57
CA MET A 180 6.06 19.72 -3.36
C MET A 180 5.31 21.04 -3.28
N GLN A 181 6.03 22.13 -3.08
CA GLN A 181 5.49 23.47 -3.25
C GLN A 181 5.40 23.82 -4.72
N THR A 182 4.50 24.72 -5.06
CA THR A 182 4.35 25.30 -6.39
C THR A 182 5.71 25.74 -6.98
N ALA A 183 5.92 25.46 -8.27
CA ALA A 183 7.11 25.79 -9.05
C ALA A 183 8.42 25.15 -8.57
N THR A 184 8.34 24.02 -7.86
CA THR A 184 9.51 23.19 -7.51
C THR A 184 9.68 22.02 -8.49
N THR A 185 10.90 21.49 -8.57
CA THR A 185 11.23 20.30 -9.37
C THR A 185 11.92 19.26 -8.50
N LEU A 186 11.47 18.02 -8.60
CA LEU A 186 12.11 16.84 -8.02
C LEU A 186 12.65 15.95 -9.15
N LEU A 187 13.94 15.63 -9.09
CA LEU A 187 14.51 14.57 -9.92
C LEU A 187 14.25 13.21 -9.25
N ILE A 188 13.58 12.31 -9.95
CA ILE A 188 13.38 10.91 -9.54
C ILE A 188 14.52 10.08 -10.14
N PRO A 189 15.49 9.60 -9.33
CA PRO A 189 16.63 8.82 -9.83
C PRO A 189 16.20 7.45 -10.39
N ASP A 190 17.06 6.86 -11.21
CA ASP A 190 16.93 5.52 -11.80
C ASP A 190 17.50 4.39 -10.92
N GLU A 191 17.63 4.65 -9.62
CA GLU A 191 18.17 3.72 -8.63
C GLU A 191 17.35 2.43 -8.45
N HIS A 192 16.08 2.43 -8.90
CA HIS A 192 15.22 1.26 -8.97
C HIS A 192 14.72 1.03 -10.39
N GLU A 193 14.69 -0.23 -10.79
CA GLU A 193 14.32 -0.65 -12.15
C GLU A 193 12.89 -0.24 -12.51
N GLU A 194 11.92 -0.67 -11.70
CA GLU A 194 10.51 -0.36 -11.90
C GLU A 194 10.09 0.74 -10.92
N ARG A 195 9.54 1.85 -11.44
CA ARG A 195 9.09 3.00 -10.64
C ARG A 195 7.77 3.53 -11.18
N ALA A 196 6.98 4.12 -10.31
CA ALA A 196 5.75 4.81 -10.65
C ALA A 196 5.52 6.00 -9.72
N VAL A 197 4.74 6.96 -10.21
CA VAL A 197 4.19 8.08 -9.45
C VAL A 197 2.69 7.91 -9.34
N TYR A 198 2.12 8.13 -8.15
CA TYR A 198 0.69 8.27 -7.97
C TYR A 198 0.38 9.65 -7.41
N VAL A 199 -0.42 10.44 -8.13
CA VAL A 199 -0.79 11.81 -7.73
C VAL A 199 -2.01 11.74 -6.81
N LEU A 200 -1.85 12.18 -5.56
CA LEU A 200 -2.95 12.25 -4.60
C LEU A 200 -3.73 13.56 -4.76
N GLU A 201 -3.00 14.67 -4.88
CA GLU A 201 -3.57 16.03 -4.97
C GLU A 201 -2.61 16.97 -5.69
N GLY A 202 -3.17 18.01 -6.32
CA GLY A 202 -2.43 19.04 -7.04
C GLY A 202 -2.20 18.74 -8.52
N GLU A 203 -1.55 19.69 -9.19
CA GLU A 203 -1.22 19.63 -10.62
C GLU A 203 0.31 19.52 -10.78
N ALA A 204 0.77 18.49 -11.49
CA ALA A 204 2.18 18.23 -11.68
C ALA A 204 2.47 17.82 -13.14
N GLN A 205 3.71 17.97 -13.56
CA GLN A 205 4.21 17.48 -14.86
C GLN A 205 5.32 16.47 -14.63
N LEU A 206 5.37 15.44 -15.47
CA LEU A 206 6.48 14.51 -15.56
C LEU A 206 7.15 14.69 -16.92
N ASP A 207 8.42 15.11 -16.91
CA ASP A 207 9.21 15.36 -18.12
C ASP A 207 8.52 16.34 -19.10
N GLY A 208 7.77 17.30 -18.54
CA GLY A 208 7.02 18.33 -19.29
C GLY A 208 5.59 17.91 -19.69
N GLU A 209 5.18 16.68 -19.42
CA GLU A 209 3.82 16.18 -19.70
C GLU A 209 2.96 16.23 -18.44
N GLY A 210 1.75 16.79 -18.54
CA GLY A 210 0.84 16.92 -17.39
C GLY A 210 0.37 15.57 -16.81
N LEU A 211 0.34 15.49 -15.48
CA LEU A 211 -0.16 14.34 -14.72
C LEU A 211 -1.60 14.58 -14.27
N GLU A 212 -2.47 13.61 -14.49
CA GLU A 212 -3.85 13.64 -14.00
C GLU A 212 -3.87 13.31 -12.49
N ALA A 213 -4.55 14.13 -11.69
CA ALA A 213 -4.80 13.81 -10.30
C ALA A 213 -5.50 12.46 -10.15
N HIS A 214 -5.20 11.74 -9.07
CA HIS A 214 -5.66 10.38 -8.84
C HIS A 214 -5.30 9.38 -9.94
N SER A 215 -4.21 9.58 -10.69
CA SER A 215 -3.71 8.60 -11.66
C SER A 215 -2.36 8.03 -11.24
N LEU A 216 -2.09 6.79 -11.66
CA LEU A 216 -0.79 6.14 -11.53
C LEU A 216 -0.07 6.22 -12.87
N VAL A 217 1.17 6.69 -12.86
CA VAL A 217 2.02 6.82 -14.04
C VAL A 217 3.29 6.00 -13.85
N VAL A 218 3.47 4.98 -14.70
CA VAL A 218 4.65 4.09 -14.67
C VAL A 218 5.79 4.75 -15.43
N LEU A 219 6.94 4.89 -14.76
CA LEU A 219 8.13 5.53 -15.31
C LEU A 219 8.92 4.56 -16.21
N SER A 220 9.67 5.11 -17.16
CA SER A 220 10.62 4.33 -17.97
C SER A 220 11.72 3.73 -17.09
N ALA A 221 12.04 2.45 -17.28
CA ALA A 221 13.15 1.81 -16.58
C ALA A 221 14.51 2.38 -17.04
N GLY A 222 15.46 2.52 -16.11
CA GLY A 222 16.84 2.95 -16.40
C GLY A 222 17.00 4.42 -16.82
N GLU A 223 15.97 5.24 -16.65
CA GLU A 223 16.01 6.68 -16.94
C GLU A 223 15.54 7.47 -15.71
N SER A 224 16.20 8.59 -15.42
CA SER A 224 15.70 9.55 -14.42
C SER A 224 14.53 10.36 -15.00
N SER A 225 13.53 10.70 -14.18
CA SER A 225 12.43 11.57 -14.58
C SER A 225 12.39 12.84 -13.76
N ALA A 226 12.06 13.97 -14.40
CA ALA A 226 11.87 15.25 -13.74
C ALA A 226 10.38 15.47 -13.44
N LEU A 227 10.04 15.54 -12.16
CA LEU A 227 8.70 15.85 -11.68
C LEU A 227 8.64 17.34 -11.32
N PHE A 228 7.75 18.10 -11.94
CA PHE A 228 7.56 19.53 -11.71
C PHE A 228 6.18 19.78 -11.11
N ALA A 229 6.10 20.63 -10.09
CA ALA A 229 4.85 20.97 -9.43
C ALA A 229 4.29 22.29 -9.98
N GLU A 230 3.13 22.24 -10.66
CA GLU A 230 2.42 23.43 -11.14
C GLU A 230 1.65 24.13 -10.02
N THR A 231 1.18 23.36 -9.04
CA THR A 231 0.61 23.83 -7.78
C THR A 231 1.34 23.19 -6.62
N ASP A 232 0.89 23.41 -5.38
CA ASP A 232 1.27 22.53 -4.29
C ASP A 232 0.75 21.12 -4.60
N CYS A 233 1.61 20.11 -4.46
CA CYS A 233 1.31 18.73 -4.80
C CYS A 233 1.56 17.79 -3.63
N HIS A 234 0.73 16.77 -3.57
CA HIS A 234 0.90 15.62 -2.69
C HIS A 234 0.85 14.36 -3.54
N LEU A 235 1.91 13.56 -3.50
CA LEU A 235 2.06 12.38 -4.34
C LEU A 235 2.90 11.32 -3.64
N VAL A 236 2.89 10.11 -4.17
CA VAL A 236 3.84 9.07 -3.79
C VAL A 236 4.66 8.62 -4.98
N VAL A 237 5.93 8.36 -4.73
CA VAL A 237 6.84 7.67 -5.66
C VAL A 237 7.09 6.28 -5.09
N PHE A 238 6.86 5.25 -5.89
CA PHE A 238 7.01 3.88 -5.44
C PHE A 238 7.53 2.94 -6.52
N GLY A 239 8.08 1.80 -6.12
CA GLY A 239 8.62 0.81 -7.03
C GLY A 239 9.71 -0.05 -6.39
N GLY A 240 10.62 -0.60 -7.19
CA GLY A 240 11.68 -1.44 -6.69
C GLY A 240 12.28 -2.35 -7.75
N ALA A 241 12.91 -3.42 -7.28
CA ALA A 241 13.35 -4.51 -8.16
C ALA A 241 12.16 -5.24 -8.77
N ALA A 242 12.28 -5.65 -10.03
CA ALA A 242 11.31 -6.53 -10.65
C ALA A 242 11.15 -7.83 -9.85
N LEU A 243 9.93 -8.35 -9.84
CA LEU A 243 9.58 -9.61 -9.20
C LEU A 243 10.33 -10.79 -9.86
N ASP A 244 10.82 -11.75 -9.06
CA ASP A 244 11.52 -12.99 -9.52
C ASP A 244 10.62 -14.00 -10.26
N GLY A 245 9.52 -13.52 -10.84
CA GLY A 245 8.50 -14.27 -11.57
C GLY A 245 7.09 -13.70 -11.36
N PRO A 246 6.10 -14.19 -12.14
CA PRO A 246 4.73 -13.73 -12.01
C PRO A 246 4.12 -14.10 -10.66
N ARG A 247 3.31 -13.20 -10.09
CA ARG A 247 2.44 -13.49 -8.96
C ARG A 247 0.99 -13.57 -9.41
N ARG A 248 0.28 -14.56 -8.89
CA ARG A 248 -1.17 -14.66 -9.01
C ARG A 248 -1.78 -14.05 -7.77
N ILE A 249 -2.83 -13.28 -7.99
CA ILE A 249 -3.65 -12.70 -6.92
C ILE A 249 -5.03 -13.31 -7.08
N ASN A 250 -5.54 -13.91 -6.01
CA ASN A 250 -6.91 -14.38 -5.94
C ASN A 250 -7.48 -13.98 -4.58
N TRP A 251 -8.42 -13.03 -4.59
CA TRP A 251 -8.88 -12.37 -3.37
C TRP A 251 -7.69 -11.81 -2.57
N ASN A 252 -7.48 -12.24 -1.33
CA ASN A 252 -6.40 -11.78 -0.44
C ASN A 252 -5.16 -12.69 -0.47
N LEU A 253 -5.06 -13.56 -1.48
CA LEU A 253 -4.03 -14.60 -1.55
C LEU A 253 -3.10 -14.30 -2.73
N VAL A 254 -1.80 -14.17 -2.44
CA VAL A 254 -0.77 -13.91 -3.44
C VAL A 254 0.26 -15.02 -3.41
N ALA A 255 0.53 -15.63 -4.55
CA ALA A 255 1.60 -16.63 -4.67
C ALA A 255 2.10 -16.76 -6.11
N SER A 256 3.33 -17.25 -6.25
CA SER A 256 3.89 -17.67 -7.53
C SER A 256 3.29 -18.98 -8.04
N ASP A 257 2.97 -19.91 -7.13
CA ASP A 257 2.36 -21.21 -7.41
C ASP A 257 0.83 -21.17 -7.17
N PRO A 258 -0.01 -21.44 -8.18
CA PRO A 258 -1.46 -21.56 -8.02
C PRO A 258 -1.91 -22.56 -6.95
N ALA A 259 -1.14 -23.63 -6.72
CA ALA A 259 -1.50 -24.66 -5.75
C ALA A 259 -1.52 -24.12 -4.31
N LEU A 260 -0.65 -23.15 -4.00
CA LEU A 260 -0.62 -22.49 -2.68
C LEU A 260 -1.87 -21.66 -2.43
N ILE A 261 -2.37 -20.96 -3.46
CA ILE A 261 -3.62 -20.21 -3.38
C ILE A 261 -4.80 -21.16 -3.15
N GLU A 262 -4.87 -22.25 -3.91
CA GLU A 262 -5.97 -23.20 -3.78
C GLU A 262 -5.97 -23.88 -2.40
N GLN A 263 -4.80 -24.29 -1.90
CA GLN A 263 -4.65 -24.83 -0.56
C GLN A 263 -5.09 -23.81 0.51
N ALA A 264 -4.69 -22.55 0.38
CA ALA A 264 -5.08 -21.51 1.33
C ALA A 264 -6.59 -21.23 1.31
N ARG A 265 -7.22 -21.23 0.12
CA ARG A 265 -8.68 -21.12 0.00
C ARG A 265 -9.40 -22.26 0.71
N GLN A 266 -8.96 -23.50 0.51
CA GLN A 266 -9.56 -24.67 1.15
C GLN A 266 -9.43 -24.61 2.68
N ARG A 267 -8.24 -24.25 3.18
CA ARG A 267 -7.97 -24.09 4.61
C ARG A 267 -8.83 -22.99 5.24
N TRP A 268 -8.92 -21.82 4.59
CA TRP A 268 -9.79 -20.75 5.06
C TRP A 268 -11.26 -21.17 5.09
N ALA A 269 -11.77 -21.78 4.01
CA ALA A 269 -13.14 -22.28 3.95
C ALA A 269 -13.45 -23.27 5.08
N ALA A 270 -12.52 -24.17 5.38
CA ALA A 270 -12.63 -25.18 6.44
C ALA A 270 -12.49 -24.62 7.87
N GLY A 271 -12.08 -23.36 8.03
CA GLY A 271 -11.76 -22.80 9.34
C GLY A 271 -10.42 -23.24 9.91
N ASP A 272 -9.59 -23.91 9.10
CA ASP A 272 -8.21 -24.28 9.43
C ASP A 272 -7.26 -23.11 9.15
N TRP A 273 -7.40 -22.03 9.91
CA TRP A 273 -6.59 -20.83 9.77
C TRP A 273 -6.23 -20.23 11.13
N PRO A 274 -5.05 -19.60 11.28
CA PRO A 274 -4.75 -18.80 12.47
C PRO A 274 -5.87 -17.79 12.77
N THR A 275 -6.22 -17.65 14.05
CA THR A 275 -7.31 -16.77 14.49
C THR A 275 -6.75 -15.54 15.22
N VAL A 276 -7.42 -14.41 15.06
CA VAL A 276 -7.08 -13.16 15.74
C VAL A 276 -7.67 -13.21 17.15
N PRO A 277 -6.85 -13.05 18.21
CA PRO A 277 -7.34 -13.09 19.59
C PRO A 277 -8.49 -12.10 19.84
N GLY A 278 -9.60 -12.61 20.37
CA GLY A 278 -10.79 -11.81 20.71
C GLY A 278 -11.71 -11.47 19.55
N GLU A 279 -11.43 -11.94 18.33
CA GLU A 279 -12.32 -11.80 17.17
C GLU A 279 -13.05 -13.12 16.87
N SER A 280 -14.35 -13.05 16.58
CA SER A 280 -15.19 -14.22 16.26
C SER A 280 -15.78 -14.20 14.86
N GLU A 281 -15.88 -13.02 14.24
CA GLU A 281 -16.42 -12.86 12.89
C GLU A 281 -15.31 -12.81 11.83
N ARG A 282 -15.59 -13.42 10.67
CA ARG A 282 -14.66 -13.45 9.54
C ARG A 282 -15.35 -13.16 8.22
N ILE A 283 -14.56 -12.73 7.23
CA ILE A 283 -14.99 -12.55 5.84
C ILE A 283 -14.91 -13.91 5.14
N GLU A 284 -16.05 -14.42 4.69
CA GLU A 284 -16.09 -15.66 3.90
C GLU A 284 -15.55 -15.42 2.48
N LEU A 285 -15.03 -16.48 1.85
CA LEU A 285 -14.57 -16.41 0.47
C LEU A 285 -15.71 -15.89 -0.43
N PRO A 286 -15.42 -14.98 -1.39
CA PRO A 286 -16.44 -14.54 -2.33
C PRO A 286 -16.94 -15.72 -3.16
N GLY A 287 -18.27 -15.80 -3.32
CA GLY A 287 -18.92 -16.86 -4.08
C GLY A 287 -18.66 -16.73 -5.58
N GLY A 288 -17.95 -17.70 -6.17
CA GLY A 288 -17.69 -17.76 -7.62
C GLY A 288 -16.69 -18.86 -7.99
N LYS A 289 -16.86 -19.48 -9.17
CA LYS A 289 -15.88 -20.41 -9.74
C LYS A 289 -14.66 -19.62 -10.25
N VAL A 290 -13.48 -20.19 -9.98
CA VAL A 290 -12.13 -19.73 -10.37
C VAL A 290 -12.03 -19.41 -11.86
#